data_AF-A0A914S6E6-F1
#
_entry.id   AF-A0A914S6E6-F1
#
_cell.length_a   1.000
_cell.length_b   1.000
_cell.length_c   1.000
_cell.angle_alpha   90.00
_cell.angle_beta   90.00
_cell.angle_gamma   90.00
#
_symmetry.space_group_name_H-M   'P 1'
#
loop_
_entity.id
_entity.type
_entity.pdbx_description
1 polymer ?
#
loop_
_entity_poly.entity_id
_entity_poly.type
_entity_poly.pdbx_seq_one_letter_code
_entity_poly.pdbx_strand_id
1 'polypeptide(L)' 'MIIECEDGIIAITKVASMLLAVKANSSVPMGLLNAKLKALSDYLYNPLAVVSSKE' A
#
# COMPACT_ATOMS: atom_id res chain seq x y z
N MET A 1 -5.05 6.91 -0.18
CA MET A 1 -5.87 7.24 1.01
C MET A 1 -5.01 7.02 2.24
N ILE A 2 -5.18 7.84 3.27
CA ILE A 2 -4.46 7.72 4.54
C ILE A 2 -5.51 7.68 5.65
N ILE A 3 -5.33 6.78 6.61
CA ILE A 3 -6.15 6.67 7.81
C ILE A 3 -5.23 6.89 9.01
N GLU A 4 -5.52 7.91 9.81
CA GLU A 4 -4.85 8.15 11.08
C GLU A 4 -5.53 7.33 12.17
N CYS A 5 -4.73 6.62 12.96
CA CYS A 5 -5.16 5.77 14.06
C CYS A 5 -4.47 6.25 15.36
N GLU A 6 -5.00 5.85 16.52
CA GLU A 6 -4.36 6.14 17.81
C GLU A 6 -2.92 5.60 17.88
N ASP A 7 -2.65 4.43 17.29
CA ASP A 7 -1.32 3.80 17.21
C ASP A 7 -0.75 3.78 15.78
N GLY A 8 -0.77 4.93 15.13
CA GLY A 8 -0.05 5.17 13.88
C GLY A 8 -0.95 5.41 12.68
N ILE A 9 -0.50 5.00 11.50
CA ILE A 9 -1.10 5.41 10.22
C ILE A 9 -1.24 4.20 9.31
N ILE A 10 -2.35 4.12 8.58
CA ILE A 10 -2.55 3.16 7.51
C ILE A 10 -2.59 3.91 6.18
N ALA A 11 -1.66 3.60 5.28
CA ALA A 11 -1.64 4.15 3.92
C ALA A 11 -2.17 3.11 2.94
N ILE A 12 -3.11 3.53 2.10
CA ILE A 12 -3.86 2.65 1.19
C ILE A 12 -3.71 3.17 -0.24
N THR A 13 -3.37 2.28 -1.16
CA THR A 13 -3.34 2.54 -2.60
C THR A 13 -4.00 1.39 -3.37
N LYS A 14 -4.37 1.64 -4.62
CA LYS A 14 -4.85 0.59 -5.53
C LYS A 14 -3.65 -0.07 -6.21
N VAL A 15 -3.68 -1.40 -6.33
CA VAL A 15 -2.71 -2.18 -7.11
C VAL A 15 -3.47 -3.23 -7.94
N ALA A 16 -3.34 -3.17 -9.27
CA ALA A 16 -4.17 -3.94 -10.19
C ALA A 16 -5.69 -3.79 -9.87
N SER A 17 -6.36 -4.89 -9.53
CA SER A 17 -7.78 -4.95 -9.12
C SER A 17 -7.99 -4.93 -7.59
N MET A 18 -6.91 -4.81 -6.81
CA MET A 18 -6.89 -4.95 -5.36
C MET A 18 -6.51 -3.65 -4.66
N LEU A 19 -6.67 -3.62 -3.34
CA LEU A 19 -6.16 -2.55 -2.47
C LEU A 19 -4.94 -3.06 -1.72
N LEU A 20 -3.88 -2.25 -1.72
CA LEU A 20 -2.69 -2.44 -0.90
C LEU A 20 -2.77 -1.47 0.28
N ALA A 21 -2.79 -2.01 1.49
CA ALA A 21 -2.76 -1.25 2.73
C ALA A 21 -1.48 -1.56 3.51
N VAL A 22 -0.78 -0.53 3.98
CA VAL A 22 0.44 -0.65 4.79
C VAL A 22 0.22 0.08 6.11
N LYS A 23 0.32 -0.66 7.23
CA LYS A 23 0.30 -0.09 8.58
C LYS A 23 1.69 0.35 8.98
N ALA A 24 1.78 1.56 9.49
CA ALA A 24 2.96 2.10 10.14
C ALA A 24 2.60 2.50 11.58
N ASN A 25 3.59 2.45 12.46
CA ASN A 25 3.48 3.03 13.80
C ASN A 25 3.69 4.56 13.73
N SER A 26 3.41 5.26 14.82
CA SER A 26 3.54 6.73 14.89
C SER A 26 4.98 7.24 14.76
N SER A 27 5.98 6.36 14.90
CA SER A 27 7.40 6.73 14.76
C SER A 27 7.88 6.80 13.31
N VAL A 28 7.14 6.22 12.36
CA VAL A 28 7.54 6.18 10.95
C VAL A 28 7.15 7.47 10.24
N PRO A 29 8.10 8.18 9.61
CA PRO A 29 7.79 9.36 8.83
C PRO A 29 6.87 9.05 7.65
N MET A 30 5.87 9.90 7.42
CA MET A 30 4.89 9.74 6.33
C MET A 30 5.56 9.62 4.95
N GLY A 31 6.64 10.38 4.72
CA GLY A 31 7.39 10.31 3.46
C GLY A 31 7.97 8.91 3.19
N LEU A 32 8.47 8.25 4.24
CA LEU A 32 9.01 6.89 4.14
C LEU A 32 7.90 5.85 3.93
N LEU A 33 6.76 6.01 4.61
CA LEU A 33 5.58 5.18 4.41
C LEU A 33 5.09 5.26 2.96
N ASN A 34 4.98 6.47 2.41
CA ASN A 34 4.57 6.68 1.02
C ASN A 34 5.58 6.11 0.01
N ALA A 35 6.88 6.26 0.26
CA ALA A 35 7.91 5.67 -0.59
C ALA A 35 7.83 4.13 -0.62
N LYS A 36 7.64 3.49 0.55
CA LYS A 36 7.45 2.04 0.65
C LYS A 36 6.16 1.59 -0.03
N LEU A 37 5.05 2.30 0.21
CA LEU A 37 3.77 1.99 -0.42
C LEU A 37 3.87 2.02 -1.94
N LYS A 38 4.56 3.02 -2.50
CA LYS A 38 4.78 3.15 -3.94
C LYS A 38 5.69 2.04 -4.48
N ALA A 39 6.82 1.78 -3.85
CA ALA A 39 7.72 0.71 -4.27
C ALA A 39 7.01 -0.66 -4.27
N LEU A 40 6.19 -0.93 -3.26
CA LEU A 40 5.39 -2.15 -3.17
C LEU A 40 4.29 -2.19 -4.22
N SER A 41 3.56 -1.09 -4.46
CA SER A 41 2.53 -1.07 -5.51
C SER A 41 3.12 -1.32 -6.90
N ASP A 42 4.28 -0.71 -7.19
CA ASP A 42 4.94 -0.83 -8.48
C ASP A 42 5.45 -2.27 -8.70
N TYR A 43 6.07 -2.86 -7.67
CA TYR A 43 6.55 -4.24 -7.73
C TYR A 43 5.41 -5.26 -7.82
N LEU A 44 4.33 -5.07 -7.06
CA LEU A 44 3.21 -6.00 -6.99
C LEU A 44 2.22 -5.86 -8.16
N TYR A 45 2.29 -4.78 -8.94
CA TYR A 45 1.35 -4.53 -10.02
C TYR A 45 1.30 -5.69 -11.03
N ASN A 46 2.44 -6.06 -11.61
CA ASN A 46 2.51 -7.14 -12.61
C ASN A 46 2.06 -8.50 -12.07
N PRO A 47 2.60 -9.02 -10.94
CA PRO A 47 2.20 -10.33 -10.45
C PRO A 47 0.73 -10.37 -10.03
N LEU A 48 0.20 -9.31 -9.41
CA LEU A 48 -1.21 -9.27 -9.01
C LEU A 48 -2.15 -9.06 -10.19
N ALA A 49 -1.71 -8.37 -11.25
CA ALA A 49 -2.49 -8.25 -12.48
C ALA A 49 -2.71 -9.63 -13.11
N VAL A 50 -1.66 -10.46 -13.20
CA VAL A 50 -1.74 -11.82 -13.75
C VAL A 50 -2.66 -12.72 -12.92
N VAL A 51 -2.50 -12.69 -11.59
CA VAL A 51 -3.32 -13.52 -10.69
C VAL A 51 -4.77 -13.04 -10.62
N SER A 52 -5.01 -11.75 -10.81
CA SER A 52 -6.37 -11.21 -10.77
C SER A 52 -7.10 -11.24 -12.09
N SER A 53 -6.44 -11.40 -13.23
CA SER A 53 -7.11 -11.72 -14.49
C SER A 53 -7.77 -13.09 -14.33
N LYS A 54 -9.04 -13.08 -13.89
CA LYS A 54 -9.96 -14.20 -14.06
C LYS A 54 -10.07 -14.46 -15.55
N GLU A 55 -9.59 -15.61 -15.99
CA GLU A 55 -10.28 -16.36 -17.04
C GLU A 55 -11.66 -16.82 -16.53
#